data_AF-A0AA96ED73-F1
#
_entry.id   AF-A0AA96ED73-F1
#
_cell.length_a   1.000
_cell.length_b   1.000
_cell.length_c   1.000
_cell.angle_alpha   90.00
_cell.angle_beta   90.00
_cell.angle_gamma   90.00
#
_symmetry.space_group_name_H-M   'P 1'
#
loop_
_entity.id
_entity.type
_entity.pdbx_description
1 polymer ?
#
loop_
_entity_poly.entity_id
_entity_poly.type
_entity_poly.pdbx_seq_one_letter_code
_entity_poly.pdbx_strand_id
1 'polypeptide(L)'
;MPAWTRRDIKENGTTIGRIHYAQIDQPRYRAFKAKADIDRVNRFGQRKSKYPGVGGGVKKVYVSAKLRTRPAGAARDNLAGIGVVNPHYVPANVHKAHLASDRFGGPSIKRNLVNEKSRINLSAHKTIENRIARMIKAGTVPGDTNPNRNRAGLIVKETYSPGGQPTGRTYMVSVKDHNTNTRSYHKLTFTRL
;
A
#
# COMPACT_ATOMS: atom_id res chain seq x y z
N MET A 1 20.63 -1.49 4.36
CA MET A 1 19.40 -1.18 5.12
C MET A 1 19.22 -2.24 6.19
N PRO A 2 18.75 -1.92 7.42
CA PRO A 2 18.57 -2.95 8.44
C PRO A 2 17.60 -4.02 7.92
N ALA A 3 18.12 -5.25 7.85
CA ALA A 3 17.53 -6.39 7.17
C ALA A 3 16.43 -7.05 8.02
N TRP A 4 15.47 -6.28 8.53
CA TRP A 4 14.38 -6.92 9.25
C TRP A 4 13.51 -7.69 8.25
N THR A 5 13.28 -8.97 8.52
CA THR A 5 12.31 -9.80 7.78
C THR A 5 10.96 -9.80 8.49
N ARG A 6 10.93 -9.39 9.77
CA ARG A 6 9.74 -9.27 10.61
C ARG A 6 9.78 -8.01 11.47
N ARG A 7 8.62 -7.41 11.72
CA ARG A 7 8.43 -6.36 12.73
C ARG A 7 7.04 -6.45 13.36
N ASP A 8 6.99 -6.49 14.68
CA ASP A 8 5.73 -6.49 15.41
C ASP A 8 5.24 -5.04 15.64
N ILE A 9 3.93 -4.84 15.55
CA ILE A 9 3.27 -3.55 15.77
C ILE A 9 2.52 -3.63 17.09
N LYS A 10 2.92 -2.77 18.03
CA LYS A 10 2.35 -2.74 19.38
C LYS A 10 1.46 -1.53 19.60
N GLU A 11 0.40 -1.72 20.38
CA GLU A 11 -0.52 -0.71 20.93
C GLU A 11 -0.65 -1.03 22.41
N ASN A 12 -0.27 -0.10 23.29
CA ASN A 12 -0.31 -0.26 24.76
C ASN A 12 0.34 -1.57 25.26
N GLY A 13 1.53 -1.90 24.74
CA GLY A 13 2.27 -3.12 25.12
C GLY A 13 1.84 -4.39 24.36
N THR A 14 0.62 -4.44 23.83
CA THR A 14 0.06 -5.60 23.12
C THR A 14 0.40 -5.57 21.63
N THR A 15 0.78 -6.71 21.06
CA THR A 15 1.01 -6.84 19.61
C THR A 15 -0.33 -6.93 18.88
N ILE A 16 -0.66 -5.92 18.08
CA ILE A 16 -1.91 -5.82 17.30
C ILE A 16 -1.72 -6.22 15.83
N GLY A 17 -0.50 -6.53 15.42
CA GLY A 17 -0.21 -6.95 14.06
C GLY A 17 1.27 -7.15 13.81
N ARG A 18 1.57 -7.73 12.65
CA ARG A 18 2.91 -8.14 12.27
C ARG A 18 3.20 -7.80 10.82
N ILE A 19 4.36 -7.21 10.59
CA ILE A 19 4.90 -6.97 9.25
C ILE A 19 5.89 -8.08 8.93
N HIS A 20 5.79 -8.66 7.73
CA HIS A 20 6.81 -9.51 7.15
C HIS A 20 7.36 -8.90 5.86
N TYR A 21 8.62 -9.17 5.58
CA TYR A 21 9.32 -8.80 4.34
C TYR A 21 9.99 -10.03 3.74
N ALA A 22 9.85 -10.17 2.42
CA ALA A 22 10.63 -11.12 1.62
C ALA A 22 11.01 -10.48 0.28
N GLN A 23 12.22 -10.76 -0.19
CA GLN A 23 12.54 -10.64 -1.61
C GLN A 23 11.86 -11.80 -2.35
N ILE A 24 11.29 -11.51 -3.52
CA ILE A 24 10.63 -12.50 -4.37
C ILE A 24 11.24 -12.46 -5.77
N ASP A 25 10.88 -13.44 -6.58
CA ASP A 25 11.26 -13.49 -7.98
C ASP A 25 10.26 -12.74 -8.89
N GLN A 26 10.65 -12.55 -10.15
CA GLN A 26 9.81 -11.94 -11.17
C GLN A 26 8.52 -12.74 -11.44
N PRO A 27 8.54 -14.09 -11.57
CA PRO A 27 7.32 -14.87 -11.79
C PRO A 27 6.25 -14.68 -10.71
N ARG A 28 6.61 -14.70 -9.42
CA ARG A 28 5.68 -14.47 -8.31
C ARG A 28 5.06 -13.08 -8.35
N TYR A 29 5.87 -12.05 -8.67
CA TYR A 29 5.36 -10.70 -8.87
C TYR A 29 4.40 -10.62 -10.06
N ARG A 30 4.77 -11.20 -11.20
CA ARG A 30 3.93 -11.21 -12.41
C ARG A 30 2.64 -11.98 -12.21
N ALA A 31 2.66 -13.13 -11.53
CA ALA A 31 1.45 -13.88 -11.21
C ALA A 31 0.48 -13.07 -10.34
N PHE A 32 1.00 -12.34 -9.36
CA PHE A 32 0.19 -11.44 -8.54
C PHE A 32 -0.35 -10.25 -9.34
N LYS A 33 0.48 -9.70 -10.23
CA LYS A 33 0.13 -8.60 -11.15
C LYS A 33 -0.92 -9.02 -12.17
N ALA A 34 -0.78 -10.17 -12.82
CA ALA A 34 -1.74 -10.71 -13.78
C ALA A 34 -3.11 -10.93 -13.12
N LYS A 35 -3.12 -11.48 -11.89
CA LYS A 35 -4.35 -11.56 -11.06
C LYS A 35 -4.92 -10.19 -10.65
N ALA A 36 -4.21 -9.10 -10.91
CA ALA A 36 -4.63 -7.73 -10.63
C ALA A 36 -4.97 -6.91 -11.90
N ASP A 37 -4.44 -7.27 -13.08
CA ASP A 37 -4.51 -6.47 -14.31
C ASP A 37 -5.74 -6.72 -15.21
N ILE A 38 -6.65 -7.64 -14.84
CA ILE A 38 -7.74 -8.12 -15.74
C ILE A 38 -8.75 -7.03 -16.19
N ASP A 39 -8.88 -5.87 -15.54
CA ASP A 39 -9.86 -4.83 -15.94
C ASP A 39 -9.34 -3.38 -15.74
N ARG A 40 -8.30 -2.96 -16.45
CA ARG A 40 -7.78 -1.57 -16.37
C ARG A 40 -8.60 -0.60 -17.24
N VAL A 41 -9.28 0.37 -16.63
CA VAL A 41 -9.93 1.47 -17.37
C VAL A 41 -9.21 2.83 -17.23
N ASN A 42 -8.32 3.04 -16.23
CA ASN A 42 -7.39 4.17 -16.22
C ASN A 42 -6.32 4.04 -15.11
N ARG A 43 -5.27 4.88 -15.14
CA ARG A 43 -3.99 4.80 -14.36
C ARG A 43 -4.08 4.75 -12.81
N PHE A 44 -5.28 4.60 -12.25
CA PHE A 44 -5.54 4.14 -10.88
C PHE A 44 -6.72 3.14 -10.91
N GLY A 45 -6.44 1.90 -11.34
CA GLY A 45 -7.44 0.86 -11.49
C GLY A 45 -7.69 0.11 -10.17
N GLN A 46 -8.95 -0.07 -9.82
CA GLN A 46 -9.38 -0.97 -8.75
C GLN A 46 -10.21 -2.11 -9.32
N ARG A 47 -9.98 -3.33 -8.85
CA ARG A 47 -10.92 -4.43 -9.07
C ARG A 47 -11.64 -4.72 -7.76
N LYS A 48 -12.97 -4.67 -7.78
CA LYS A 48 -13.80 -5.27 -6.73
C LYS A 48 -14.04 -6.72 -7.14
N SER A 49 -13.34 -7.68 -6.54
CA SER A 49 -13.85 -9.06 -6.55
C SER A 49 -14.87 -9.15 -5.41
N LYS A 50 -16.17 -9.25 -5.76
CA LYS A 50 -17.19 -9.69 -4.80
C LYS A 50 -16.93 -11.18 -4.56
N TYR A 51 -16.54 -11.54 -3.35
CA TYR A 51 -16.72 -12.90 -2.86
C TYR A 51 -18.07 -12.93 -2.14
N PRO A 52 -18.88 -13.98 -2.30
CA PRO A 52 -20.23 -14.01 -1.73
C PRO A 52 -20.18 -13.99 -0.20
N GLY A 53 -20.96 -13.09 0.40
CA GLY A 53 -21.07 -12.90 1.85
C GLY A 53 -20.97 -11.43 2.27
N VAL A 54 -21.87 -10.98 3.13
CA VAL A 54 -22.02 -9.60 3.61
C VAL A 54 -20.66 -9.01 4.04
N GLY A 55 -20.28 -7.87 3.44
CA GLY A 55 -19.20 -6.97 3.85
C GLY A 55 -17.73 -7.46 3.79
N GLY A 56 -17.47 -8.75 3.54
CA GLY A 56 -16.12 -9.33 3.46
C GLY A 56 -15.60 -9.50 2.04
N GLY A 57 -14.27 -9.43 1.87
CA GLY A 57 -13.66 -9.66 0.56
C GLY A 57 -12.23 -9.17 0.40
N VAL A 58 -11.73 -9.20 -0.83
CA VAL A 58 -10.38 -8.75 -1.19
C VAL A 58 -10.48 -7.50 -2.04
N LYS A 59 -9.77 -6.42 -1.67
CA LYS A 59 -9.55 -5.25 -2.53
C LYS A 59 -8.13 -5.25 -3.06
N LYS A 60 -7.97 -4.86 -4.32
CA LYS A 60 -6.65 -4.72 -4.97
C LYS A 60 -6.55 -3.36 -5.65
N VAL A 61 -5.39 -2.73 -5.51
CA VAL A 61 -5.03 -1.44 -6.09
C VAL A 61 -3.66 -1.56 -6.77
N TYR A 62 -3.57 -1.09 -8.01
CA TYR A 62 -2.31 -0.98 -8.74
C TYR A 62 -1.92 0.49 -8.88
N VAL A 63 -0.67 0.83 -8.59
CA VAL A 63 -0.08 2.14 -8.91
C VAL A 63 1.27 1.99 -9.60
N SER A 64 1.50 2.82 -10.61
CA SER A 64 2.86 3.09 -11.07
C SER A 64 3.51 3.96 -10.01
N ALA A 65 4.35 3.35 -9.19
CA ALA A 65 4.92 3.99 -8.01
C ALA A 65 5.90 5.10 -8.42
N LYS A 66 5.46 6.33 -8.14
CA LYS A 66 6.29 7.53 -8.15
C LYS A 66 6.93 7.69 -6.77
N LEU A 67 7.99 8.47 -6.66
CA LEU A 67 8.43 9.01 -5.37
C LEU A 67 7.95 10.45 -5.32
N ARG A 68 6.71 10.64 -4.87
CA ARG A 68 6.18 11.97 -4.62
C ARG A 68 6.59 12.37 -3.20
N THR A 69 7.38 13.42 -3.09
CA THR A 69 7.45 14.17 -1.85
C THR A 69 6.22 15.07 -1.85
N ARG A 70 5.36 14.94 -0.83
CA ARG A 70 4.30 15.92 -0.63
C ARG A 70 4.96 17.29 -0.44
N PRO A 71 4.55 18.34 -1.17
CA PRO A 71 5.09 19.67 -0.96
C PRO A 71 4.90 20.08 0.52
N ALA A 72 5.92 20.72 1.10
CA ALA A 72 5.78 21.33 2.41
C ALA A 72 4.64 22.37 2.37
N GLY A 73 3.80 22.42 3.40
CA GLY A 73 2.67 23.36 3.45
C GLY A 73 1.46 23.02 2.56
N ALA A 74 1.51 21.97 1.72
CA ALA A 74 0.31 21.54 0.99
C ALA A 74 -0.86 21.32 1.98
N ALA A 75 -2.08 21.72 1.61
CA ALA A 75 -3.27 21.46 2.41
C ALA A 75 -3.43 19.94 2.59
N ARG A 76 -3.73 19.49 3.82
CA ARG A 76 -4.14 18.10 4.01
C ARG A 76 -5.59 18.07 3.57
N ASP A 77 -5.85 17.53 2.38
CA ASP A 77 -7.23 17.32 1.93
C ASP A 77 -8.02 16.73 3.10
N ASN A 78 -9.15 17.35 3.45
CA ASN A 78 -9.97 16.85 4.53
C ASN A 78 -10.58 15.52 4.09
N LEU A 79 -9.92 14.41 4.44
CA LEU A 79 -10.37 13.09 4.07
C LEU A 79 -11.72 12.77 4.74
N ALA A 80 -12.09 13.45 5.84
CA ALA A 80 -13.30 13.16 6.62
C ALA A 80 -14.61 13.23 5.81
N GLY A 81 -14.68 14.07 4.76
CA GLY A 81 -15.84 14.12 3.85
C GLY A 81 -15.86 13.06 2.74
N ILE A 82 -14.75 12.36 2.51
CA ILE A 82 -14.61 11.42 1.39
C ILE A 82 -15.11 10.03 1.82
N GLY A 83 -15.97 9.38 1.02
CA GLY A 83 -16.35 7.98 1.26
C GLY A 83 -15.15 7.02 1.36
N VAL A 84 -15.37 5.78 1.79
CA VAL A 84 -14.31 4.75 1.89
C VAL A 84 -14.77 3.41 1.31
N VAL A 85 -13.83 2.49 1.11
CA VAL A 85 -14.13 1.15 0.58
C VAL A 85 -14.76 0.20 1.60
N ASN A 86 -14.57 0.46 2.89
CA ASN A 86 -15.09 -0.33 4.00
C ASN A 86 -15.92 0.56 4.96
N PRO A 87 -17.04 1.13 4.49
CA PRO A 87 -17.82 2.10 5.27
C PRO A 87 -18.44 1.48 6.54
N HIS A 88 -18.64 0.16 6.57
CA HIS A 88 -19.25 -0.55 7.71
C HIS A 88 -18.28 -0.81 8.87
N TYR A 89 -16.98 -0.55 8.68
CA TYR A 89 -15.99 -0.63 9.76
C TYR A 89 -15.62 0.77 10.22
N VAL A 90 -15.96 1.12 11.46
CA VAL A 90 -15.65 2.43 12.07
C VAL A 90 -14.97 2.17 13.43
N PRO A 91 -13.64 2.04 13.48
CA PRO A 91 -12.93 1.87 14.75
C PRO A 91 -12.96 3.16 15.57
N ALA A 92 -12.80 3.03 16.90
CA ALA A 92 -12.51 4.17 17.76
C ALA A 92 -11.26 4.92 17.24
N ASN A 93 -11.34 6.25 17.18
CA ASN A 93 -10.31 7.11 16.55
C ASN A 93 -10.05 6.74 15.08
N VAL A 94 -11.13 6.67 14.30
CA VAL A 94 -11.06 6.34 12.86
C VAL A 94 -10.12 7.26 12.12
N HIS A 95 -9.21 6.66 11.37
CA HIS A 95 -8.33 7.34 10.44
C HIS A 95 -8.64 6.85 9.03
N LYS A 96 -8.75 7.79 8.09
CA LYS A 96 -8.85 7.44 6.68
C LYS A 96 -7.44 7.20 6.15
N ALA A 97 -7.15 5.95 5.83
CA ALA A 97 -5.87 5.52 5.32
C ALA A 97 -5.96 5.29 3.81
N HIS A 98 -4.93 5.68 3.07
CA HIS A 98 -4.83 5.26 1.69
C HIS A 98 -4.48 3.77 1.60
N LEU A 99 -5.11 3.06 0.67
CA LEU A 99 -4.75 1.69 0.30
C LEU A 99 -3.38 1.70 -0.40
N ALA A 100 -3.26 2.47 -1.47
CA ALA A 100 -1.98 2.84 -2.04
C ALA A 100 -1.64 4.27 -1.63
N SER A 101 -0.52 4.45 -0.95
CA SER A 101 -0.06 5.76 -0.45
C SER A 101 -0.03 6.83 -1.55
N ASP A 102 -0.45 8.04 -1.20
CA ASP A 102 -0.29 9.26 -1.98
C ASP A 102 1.17 9.51 -2.40
N ARG A 103 2.13 9.15 -1.53
CA ARG A 103 3.57 9.14 -1.79
C ARG A 103 3.94 8.36 -3.05
N PHE A 104 3.17 7.32 -3.38
CA PHE A 104 3.37 6.47 -4.55
C PHE A 104 2.42 6.76 -5.70
N GLY A 105 1.63 7.84 -5.61
CA GLY A 105 0.67 8.24 -6.63
C GLY A 105 -0.76 7.77 -6.39
N GLY A 106 -1.09 7.27 -5.21
CA GLY A 106 -2.47 6.98 -4.83
C GLY A 106 -3.31 8.26 -4.67
N PRO A 107 -4.49 8.38 -5.30
CA PRO A 107 -5.36 9.54 -5.17
C PRO A 107 -6.17 9.53 -3.86
N SER A 108 -6.55 10.71 -3.37
CA SER A 108 -7.48 10.89 -2.24
C SER A 108 -8.93 10.78 -2.70
N ILE A 109 -9.40 9.57 -3.00
CA ILE A 109 -10.77 9.31 -3.46
C ILE A 109 -11.37 8.10 -2.74
N LYS A 110 -12.71 8.00 -2.74
CA LYS A 110 -13.45 6.93 -2.02
C LYS A 110 -13.01 5.51 -2.31
N ARG A 111 -12.44 5.33 -3.50
CA ARG A 111 -11.87 4.08 -3.98
C ARG A 111 -10.56 3.77 -3.25
N ASN A 112 -9.66 4.72 -3.05
CA ASN A 112 -8.35 4.47 -2.43
C ASN A 112 -8.34 4.60 -0.90
N LEU A 113 -9.45 4.97 -0.26
CA LEU A 113 -9.48 5.24 1.18
C LEU A 113 -10.17 4.11 1.93
N VAL A 114 -9.60 3.75 3.09
CA VAL A 114 -10.18 2.81 4.05
C VAL A 114 -10.32 3.46 5.42
N ASN A 115 -11.34 3.08 6.17
CA ASN A 115 -11.38 3.31 7.60
C ASN A 115 -10.42 2.33 8.29
N GLU A 116 -9.52 2.88 9.12
CA GLU A 116 -8.50 2.12 9.82
C GLU A 116 -8.16 2.76 11.18
N LYS A 117 -7.64 1.98 12.13
CA LYS A 117 -7.06 2.51 13.37
C LYS A 117 -5.87 3.42 13.03
N SER A 118 -5.79 4.58 13.67
CA SER A 118 -4.68 5.52 13.53
C SER A 118 -3.31 4.85 13.74
N ARG A 119 -3.21 3.97 14.74
CA ARG A 119 -1.98 3.21 15.03
C ARG A 119 -1.55 2.30 13.89
N ILE A 120 -2.48 1.62 13.23
CA ILE A 120 -2.18 0.74 12.10
C ILE A 120 -1.75 1.56 10.88
N ASN A 121 -2.46 2.65 10.58
CA ASN A 121 -2.10 3.53 9.47
C ASN A 121 -0.72 4.20 9.67
N LEU A 122 -0.55 4.90 10.79
CA LEU A 122 0.60 5.75 11.05
C LEU A 122 1.84 4.98 11.53
N SER A 123 1.71 3.73 11.97
CA SER A 123 2.84 2.88 12.36
C SER A 123 3.05 1.72 11.38
N ALA A 124 2.07 0.84 11.20
CA ALA A 124 2.25 -0.38 10.42
C ALA A 124 2.43 -0.08 8.92
N HIS A 125 1.43 0.55 8.31
CA HIS A 125 1.48 0.91 6.90
C HIS A 125 2.58 1.92 6.62
N LYS A 126 2.75 2.92 7.49
CA LYS A 126 3.84 3.90 7.34
C LYS A 126 5.23 3.28 7.37
N THR A 127 5.44 2.25 8.20
CA THR A 127 6.73 1.52 8.24
C THR A 127 7.01 0.79 6.92
N ILE A 128 5.98 0.14 6.35
CA ILE A 128 6.07 -0.52 5.04
C ILE A 128 6.35 0.53 3.95
N GLU A 129 5.58 1.60 3.90
CA GLU A 129 5.73 2.68 2.92
C GLU A 129 7.11 3.32 2.97
N ASN A 130 7.63 3.63 4.16
CA ASN A 130 8.97 4.18 4.30
C ASN A 130 10.05 3.21 3.83
N ARG A 131 9.87 1.91 4.04
CA ARG A 131 10.78 0.89 3.51
C ARG A 131 10.74 0.83 1.98
N ILE A 132 9.53 0.82 1.39
CA ILE A 132 9.35 0.86 -0.07
C ILE A 132 10.01 2.13 -0.64
N ALA A 133 9.79 3.29 -0.02
CA ALA A 133 10.37 4.54 -0.47
C ALA A 133 11.91 4.51 -0.48
N ARG A 134 12.52 3.91 0.55
CA ARG A 134 13.98 3.70 0.57
C ARG A 134 14.46 2.75 -0.52
N MET A 135 13.72 1.68 -0.82
CA MET A 135 14.08 0.75 -1.91
C MET A 135 14.05 1.46 -3.27
N ILE A 136 12.99 2.22 -3.52
CA ILE A 136 12.87 2.98 -4.77
C ILE A 136 13.99 4.04 -4.86
N LYS A 137 14.29 4.74 -3.76
CA LYS A 137 15.38 5.74 -3.73
C LYS A 137 16.73 5.11 -4.03
N ALA A 138 16.99 3.90 -3.53
CA ALA A 138 18.23 3.18 -3.80
C ALA A 138 18.41 2.77 -5.28
N GLY A 139 17.31 2.47 -5.99
CA GLY A 139 17.33 2.20 -7.44
C GLY A 139 17.26 3.45 -8.33
N THR A 140 17.19 4.64 -7.73
CA THR A 140 17.10 5.92 -8.45
C THR A 140 18.49 6.51 -8.63
N VAL A 141 18.79 7.01 -9.83
CA VAL A 141 20.07 7.68 -10.12
C VAL A 141 20.25 8.91 -9.21
N PRO A 142 21.45 9.19 -8.68
CA PRO A 142 21.73 10.45 -7.99
C PRO A 142 21.30 11.66 -8.82
N GLY A 143 20.70 12.67 -8.18
CA GLY A 143 20.22 13.89 -8.87
C GLY A 143 18.87 13.77 -9.59
N ASP A 144 18.28 12.58 -9.70
CA ASP A 144 16.94 12.43 -10.29
C ASP A 144 15.84 12.88 -9.31
N THR A 145 15.43 14.14 -9.46
CA THR A 145 14.40 14.80 -8.63
C THR A 145 13.01 14.81 -9.26
N ASN A 146 12.82 14.25 -10.47
CA ASN A 146 11.56 14.38 -11.20
C ASN A 146 10.38 13.74 -10.43
N PRO A 147 9.36 14.51 -9.98
CA PRO A 147 8.28 13.98 -9.15
C PRO A 147 7.29 13.11 -9.94
N ASN A 148 7.35 13.16 -11.26
CA ASN A 148 6.45 12.45 -12.17
C ASN A 148 7.04 11.17 -12.76
N ARG A 149 8.35 10.93 -12.57
CA ARG A 149 9.02 9.74 -13.07
C ARG A 149 8.53 8.48 -12.34
N ASN A 150 8.14 7.49 -13.13
CA ASN A 150 7.81 6.16 -12.61
C ASN A 150 9.12 5.43 -12.28
N ARG A 151 9.32 5.08 -11.01
CA ARG A 151 10.55 4.45 -10.51
C ARG A 151 10.32 3.01 -10.07
N ALA A 152 9.06 2.65 -9.82
CA ALA A 152 8.66 1.29 -9.47
C ALA A 152 7.23 0.96 -9.94
N GLY A 153 6.88 -0.32 -9.90
CA GLY A 153 5.49 -0.76 -9.87
C GLY A 153 5.11 -1.18 -8.45
N LEU A 154 3.93 -0.77 -7.98
CA LEU A 154 3.41 -1.15 -6.67
C LEU A 154 1.99 -1.71 -6.82
N ILE A 155 1.77 -2.86 -6.18
CA ILE A 155 0.47 -3.53 -6.12
C ILE A 155 0.14 -3.71 -4.65
N VAL A 156 -1.01 -3.19 -4.23
CA VAL A 156 -1.53 -3.35 -2.88
C VAL A 156 -2.78 -4.20 -2.91
N LYS A 157 -2.83 -5.21 -2.05
CA LYS A 157 -4.00 -6.06 -1.82
C LYS A 157 -4.37 -5.99 -0.35
N GLU A 158 -5.61 -5.69 -0.04
CA GLU A 158 -6.14 -5.75 1.32
C GLU A 158 -7.26 -6.79 1.41
N THR A 159 -7.29 -7.54 2.50
CA THR A 159 -8.33 -8.49 2.85
C THR A 159 -9.20 -7.91 3.97
N TYR A 160 -10.50 -8.20 3.94
CA TYR A 160 -11.47 -7.71 4.92
C TYR A 160 -12.27 -8.88 5.50
N SER A 161 -12.59 -8.79 6.79
CA SER A 161 -13.55 -9.66 7.46
C SER A 161 -14.97 -9.40 6.94
N PRO A 162 -15.97 -10.26 7.24
CA PRO A 162 -17.37 -10.00 6.92
C PRO A 162 -17.88 -8.64 7.43
N GLY A 163 -17.41 -8.17 8.59
CA GLY A 163 -17.73 -6.85 9.13
C GLY A 163 -17.01 -5.67 8.44
N GLY A 164 -16.27 -5.90 7.36
CA GLY A 164 -15.50 -4.87 6.66
C GLY A 164 -14.22 -4.43 7.37
N GLN A 165 -13.81 -5.13 8.43
CA GLN A 165 -12.54 -4.84 9.13
C GLN A 165 -11.36 -5.31 8.29
N PRO A 166 -10.32 -4.48 8.05
CA PRO A 166 -9.08 -4.93 7.43
C PRO A 166 -8.41 -6.04 8.24
N THR A 167 -8.14 -7.19 7.61
CA THR A 167 -7.48 -8.34 8.25
C THR A 167 -6.02 -8.46 7.86
N GLY A 168 -5.63 -7.91 6.71
CA GLY A 168 -4.25 -7.90 6.27
C GLY A 168 -4.04 -7.16 4.96
N ARG A 169 -2.82 -6.67 4.75
CA ARG A 169 -2.43 -5.93 3.56
C ARG A 169 -1.11 -6.43 2.99
N THR A 170 -1.11 -6.82 1.73
CA THR A 170 0.06 -7.22 0.97
C THR A 170 0.46 -6.12 0.00
N TYR A 171 1.74 -5.78 0.00
CA TYR A 171 2.39 -4.87 -0.93
C TYR A 171 3.38 -5.68 -1.76
N MET A 172 3.23 -5.66 -3.08
CA MET A 172 4.23 -6.18 -4.00
C MET A 172 4.84 -5.04 -4.78
N VAL A 173 6.18 -4.99 -4.78
CA VAL A 173 6.94 -3.89 -5.37
C VAL A 173 7.91 -4.45 -6.41
N SER A 174 7.96 -3.80 -7.57
CA SER A 174 9.02 -3.99 -8.56
C SER A 174 9.82 -2.70 -8.68
N VAL A 175 11.04 -2.70 -8.18
CA VAL A 175 11.92 -1.52 -8.25
C VAL A 175 12.77 -1.64 -9.50
N LYS A 176 12.84 -0.56 -10.30
CA LYS A 176 13.78 -0.49 -11.41
C LYS A 176 15.07 0.14 -10.88
N ASP A 177 16.18 -0.53 -11.07
CA ASP A 177 17.49 0.09 -10.96
C ASP A 177 17.78 0.81 -12.29
N HIS A 178 17.94 2.12 -12.21
CA HIS A 178 18.19 2.95 -13.39
C HIS A 178 19.66 2.97 -13.82
N ASN A 179 20.59 2.50 -12.99
CA ASN A 179 22.00 2.36 -13.34
C ASN A 179 22.23 1.06 -14.12
N THR A 180 21.65 -0.05 -13.65
CA THR A 180 21.85 -1.38 -14.25
C THR A 180 20.73 -1.81 -15.19
N ASN A 181 19.64 -1.03 -15.27
CA ASN A 181 18.40 -1.36 -15.98
C ASN A 181 17.74 -2.68 -15.52
N THR A 182 18.14 -3.22 -14.37
CA THR A 182 17.57 -4.44 -13.78
C THR A 182 16.36 -4.14 -12.91
N ARG A 183 15.65 -5.20 -12.48
CA ARG A 183 14.51 -5.07 -11.55
C ARG A 183 14.64 -6.03 -10.38
N SER A 184 14.42 -5.50 -9.18
CA SER A 184 14.23 -6.31 -7.97
C SER A 184 12.75 -6.38 -7.61
N TYR A 185 12.35 -7.49 -6.98
CA TYR A 185 10.96 -7.75 -6.61
C TYR A 185 10.83 -8.04 -5.13
N HIS A 186 9.85 -7.42 -4.49
CA HIS A 186 9.69 -7.46 -3.04
C HIS A 186 8.24 -7.67 -2.64
N LYS A 187 8.04 -8.40 -1.54
CA LYS A 187 6.74 -8.60 -0.89
C LYS A 187 6.84 -8.10 0.55
N LEU A 188 5.91 -7.22 0.94
CA LEU A 188 5.68 -6.85 2.33
C LEU A 188 4.25 -7.20 2.71
N THR A 189 4.04 -7.79 3.87
CA THR A 189 2.71 -8.14 4.35
C THR A 189 2.52 -7.62 5.76
N PHE A 190 1.43 -6.89 5.98
CA PHE A 190 0.89 -6.65 7.30
C PHE A 190 -0.23 -7.66 7.57
N THR A 191 -0.14 -8.37 8.68
CA THR A 191 -1.18 -9.28 9.18
C THR A 191 -1.66 -8.73 10.51
N ARG A 192 -2.97 -8.53 10.65
CA ARG A 192 -3.57 -8.14 11.94
C ARG A 192 -3.63 -9.37 12.85
N LEU A 193 -3.39 -9.17 14.14
CA LEU A 193 -3.56 -10.17 15.19
C LEU A 193 -4.80 -9.87 16.02
#